data_AF-A0A103QP75-F1
#
_entry.id   AF-A0A103QP75-F1
#
_cell.length_a   1.000
_cell.length_b   1.000
_cell.length_c   1.000
_cell.angle_alpha   90.00
_cell.angle_beta   90.00
_cell.angle_gamma   90.00
#
_symmetry.space_group_name_H-M   'P 1'
#
loop_
_entity.id
_entity.type
_entity.pdbx_description
1 polymer ?
#
loop_
_entity_poly.entity_id
_entity_poly.type
_entity_poly.pdbx_seq_one_letter_code
_entity_poly.pdbx_strand_id
1 'polypeptide(L)'
;MILMDNSISALTAHRQLADQKAAALLQRVEALTADLTSAVGAQPVSAVSDIANLDQRGEDEWIYGKLRFADGRLTVLYRYSADDEADAHYGVAPEDRWWNNVELTKCKQQWREKMMDDAVLQSLINRIKEALVARAARIDASLAAVQKVLEAESSTLDAAMTASVDGFGSATLAEHWHDVLAKLPLDTPDTLAATYSMFETLCSAILHERQVTPKSRDRSLQFVLRECVDELAGADPAAAKQAGYEILKTFQGLSSGLGALRNRFSSAHGTLPGTVPLDPAYAMLAKNAVATAAIFLLSRHQANPPARRAGDAPSGPGAI
;
A
#
# COMPACT_ATOMS: atom_id res chain seq x y z
N MET A 1 -21.42 77.72 -1.44
CA MET A 1 -21.41 76.84 -2.64
C MET A 1 -20.07 76.12 -2.81
N ILE A 2 -18.94 76.83 -2.95
CA ILE A 2 -17.60 76.24 -3.21
C ILE A 2 -17.12 75.21 -2.15
N LEU A 3 -17.43 75.40 -0.86
CA LEU A 3 -17.06 74.46 0.22
C LEU A 3 -17.87 73.14 0.21
N MET A 4 -19.12 73.17 -0.26
CA MET A 4 -19.97 71.98 -0.37
C MET A 4 -19.59 71.14 -1.59
N ASP A 5 -19.24 71.78 -2.72
CA ASP A 5 -18.76 71.09 -3.92
C ASP A 5 -17.45 70.32 -3.65
N ASN A 6 -16.53 70.91 -2.88
CA ASN A 6 -15.28 70.23 -2.48
C ASN A 6 -15.52 68.97 -1.61
N SER A 7 -16.53 69.01 -0.74
CA SER A 7 -16.85 67.88 0.15
C SER A 7 -17.47 66.70 -0.61
N ILE A 8 -18.33 66.99 -1.59
CA ILE A 8 -18.96 65.97 -2.46
C ILE A 8 -17.93 65.34 -3.40
N SER A 9 -17.01 66.14 -3.96
CA SER A 9 -15.90 65.64 -4.76
C SER A 9 -14.96 64.73 -3.95
N ALA A 10 -14.66 65.08 -2.69
CA ALA A 10 -13.85 64.25 -1.80
C ALA A 10 -14.53 62.89 -1.51
N LEU A 11 -15.83 62.87 -1.23
CA LEU A 11 -16.59 61.63 -1.05
C LEU A 11 -16.57 60.75 -2.32
N THR A 12 -16.67 61.37 -3.49
CA THR A 12 -16.60 60.66 -4.78
C THR A 12 -15.22 60.01 -4.97
N ALA A 13 -14.14 60.71 -4.64
CA ALA A 13 -12.78 60.17 -4.70
C ALA A 13 -12.58 59.00 -3.71
N HIS A 14 -13.10 59.12 -2.49
CA HIS A 14 -13.05 58.03 -1.51
C HIS A 14 -13.82 56.78 -1.97
N ARG A 15 -15.00 56.95 -2.57
CA ARG A 15 -15.76 55.84 -3.17
C ARG A 15 -14.97 55.15 -4.28
N GLN A 16 -14.43 55.92 -5.23
CA GLN A 16 -13.62 55.37 -6.32
C GLN A 16 -12.41 54.58 -5.81
N LEU A 17 -11.73 55.08 -4.77
CA LEU A 17 -10.63 54.36 -4.14
C LEU A 17 -11.07 53.05 -3.49
N ALA A 18 -12.24 53.05 -2.82
CA ALA A 18 -12.81 51.83 -2.24
C ALA A 18 -13.15 50.80 -3.33
N ASP A 19 -13.77 51.24 -4.43
CA ASP A 19 -14.11 50.38 -5.58
C ASP A 19 -12.85 49.74 -6.19
N GLN A 20 -11.76 50.52 -6.35
CA GLN A 20 -10.48 50.01 -6.84
C GLN A 20 -9.88 48.93 -5.92
N LYS A 21 -9.91 49.16 -4.60
CA LYS A 21 -9.42 48.19 -3.62
C LYS A 21 -10.27 46.91 -3.59
N ALA A 22 -11.58 47.05 -3.75
CA ALA A 22 -12.50 45.92 -3.82
C ALA A 22 -12.24 45.03 -5.05
N ALA A 23 -11.98 45.65 -6.20
CA ALA A 23 -11.59 44.93 -7.42
C ALA A 23 -10.24 44.19 -7.25
N ALA A 24 -9.26 44.85 -6.62
CA ALA A 24 -7.97 44.22 -6.32
C ALA A 24 -8.11 43.05 -5.33
N LEU A 25 -9.00 43.14 -4.35
CA LEU A 25 -9.31 42.04 -3.43
C LEU A 25 -9.88 40.83 -4.19
N LEU A 26 -10.81 41.06 -5.13
CA LEU A 26 -11.39 39.98 -5.93
C LEU A 26 -10.32 39.23 -6.75
N GLN A 27 -9.40 39.95 -7.39
CA GLN A 27 -8.28 39.33 -8.11
C GLN A 27 -7.39 38.49 -7.17
N ARG A 28 -7.14 38.97 -5.95
CA ARG A 28 -6.37 38.22 -4.95
C ARG A 28 -7.10 36.99 -4.45
N VAL A 29 -8.43 37.01 -4.35
CA VAL A 29 -9.25 35.84 -4.02
C VAL A 29 -9.10 34.75 -5.09
N GLU A 30 -9.14 35.14 -6.37
CA GLU A 30 -8.96 34.21 -7.48
C GLU A 30 -7.55 33.60 -7.47
N ALA A 31 -6.52 34.43 -7.28
CA ALA A 31 -5.15 33.97 -7.13
C ALA A 31 -4.98 32.99 -5.95
N LEU A 32 -5.51 33.34 -4.76
CA LEU A 32 -5.48 32.47 -3.59
C LEU A 32 -6.19 31.14 -3.84
N THR A 33 -7.34 31.16 -4.54
CA THR A 33 -8.07 29.94 -4.89
C THR A 33 -7.22 29.05 -5.79
N ALA A 34 -6.54 29.64 -6.79
CA ALA A 34 -5.63 28.91 -7.67
C ALA A 34 -4.42 28.36 -6.92
N ASP A 35 -3.80 29.14 -6.03
CA ASP A 35 -2.65 28.74 -5.23
C ASP A 35 -3.00 27.58 -4.28
N LEU A 36 -4.14 27.67 -3.57
CA LEU A 36 -4.64 26.58 -2.72
C LEU A 36 -4.94 25.32 -3.54
N THR A 37 -5.56 25.46 -4.71
CA THR A 37 -5.85 24.34 -5.61
C THR A 37 -4.57 23.68 -6.10
N SER A 38 -3.56 24.47 -6.46
CA SER A 38 -2.23 23.99 -6.86
C SER A 38 -1.53 23.27 -5.71
N ALA A 39 -1.57 23.84 -4.49
CA ALA A 39 -0.92 23.29 -3.31
C ALA A 39 -1.54 21.97 -2.84
N VAL A 40 -2.87 21.83 -2.91
CA VAL A 40 -3.59 20.59 -2.57
C VAL A 40 -3.53 19.56 -3.71
N GLY A 41 -3.39 20.02 -4.96
CA GLY A 41 -3.36 19.18 -6.14
C GLY A 41 -4.65 18.38 -6.32
N ALA A 42 -4.53 17.14 -6.79
CA ALA A 42 -5.65 16.24 -7.03
C ALA A 42 -6.21 15.58 -5.75
N GLN A 43 -5.81 16.02 -4.56
CA GLN A 43 -6.26 15.41 -3.31
C GLN A 43 -7.71 15.84 -2.99
N PRO A 44 -8.61 14.90 -2.67
CA PRO A 44 -9.98 15.22 -2.26
C PRO A 44 -9.96 15.72 -0.81
N VAL A 45 -9.60 16.98 -0.63
CA VAL A 45 -9.56 17.67 0.66
C VAL A 45 -10.67 18.71 0.71
N SER A 46 -11.43 18.68 1.80
CA SER A 46 -12.35 19.75 2.14
C SER A 46 -12.06 20.24 3.55
N ALA A 47 -12.09 21.54 3.72
CA ALA A 47 -11.88 22.21 4.99
C ALA A 47 -12.78 23.42 5.12
N VAL A 48 -13.12 23.78 6.35
CA VAL A 48 -13.88 24.98 6.69
C VAL A 48 -13.11 25.79 7.73
N SER A 49 -13.12 27.12 7.60
CA SER A 49 -12.59 28.03 8.62
C SER A 49 -13.47 28.06 9.86
N ASP A 50 -13.00 28.78 10.89
CA ASP A 50 -13.84 29.24 11.98
C ASP A 50 -14.91 30.21 11.47
N ILE A 51 -15.97 30.35 12.28
CA ILE A 51 -17.11 31.21 11.99
C ILE A 51 -16.71 32.67 12.19
N ALA A 52 -17.07 33.52 11.24
CA ALA A 52 -16.95 34.96 11.29
C ALA A 52 -18.31 35.63 11.08
N ASN A 53 -18.48 36.80 11.70
CA ASN A 53 -19.61 37.67 11.47
C ASN A 53 -19.49 38.33 10.09
N LEU A 54 -20.50 38.16 9.25
CA LEU A 54 -20.54 38.62 7.86
C LEU A 54 -21.27 39.95 7.69
N ASP A 55 -22.36 40.16 8.43
CA ASP A 55 -23.26 41.31 8.30
C ASP A 55 -24.18 41.43 9.51
N GLN A 56 -24.73 42.61 9.75
CA GLN A 56 -25.70 42.87 10.80
C GLN A 56 -26.87 43.69 10.23
N ARG A 57 -28.10 43.15 10.36
CA ARG A 57 -29.34 43.75 9.85
C ARG A 57 -30.23 44.23 10.99
N GLY A 58 -29.71 45.14 11.82
CA GLY A 58 -30.42 45.65 13.00
C GLY A 58 -29.78 45.17 14.30
N GLU A 59 -30.43 45.42 15.44
CA GLU A 59 -29.82 45.15 16.75
C GLU A 59 -29.65 43.65 17.02
N ASP A 60 -30.63 42.83 16.61
CA ASP A 60 -30.67 41.39 16.94
C ASP A 60 -30.54 40.44 15.72
N GLU A 61 -30.42 40.97 14.50
CA GLU A 61 -30.32 40.15 13.28
C GLU A 61 -28.88 40.12 12.75
N TRP A 62 -28.28 38.94 12.77
CA TRP A 62 -26.89 38.73 12.37
C TRP A 62 -26.79 37.73 11.23
N ILE A 63 -25.87 37.96 10.31
CA ILE A 63 -25.46 36.99 9.31
C ILE A 63 -24.05 36.57 9.66
N TYR A 64 -23.83 35.27 9.80
CA TYR A 64 -22.51 34.73 10.08
C TYR A 64 -22.19 33.60 9.11
N GLY A 65 -20.91 33.31 8.95
CA GLY A 65 -20.46 32.33 7.98
C GLY A 65 -19.08 31.81 8.24
N LYS A 66 -18.68 30.83 7.44
CA LYS A 66 -17.34 30.25 7.41
C LYS A 66 -16.90 30.04 5.98
N LEU A 67 -15.61 30.17 5.75
CA LEU A 67 -15.00 29.96 4.45
C LEU A 67 -14.74 28.46 4.26
N ARG A 68 -15.23 27.89 3.17
CA ARG A 68 -15.01 26.49 2.79
C ARG A 68 -14.12 26.42 1.56
N PHE A 69 -13.07 25.61 1.64
CA PHE A 69 -12.32 25.12 0.49
C PHE A 69 -12.73 23.69 0.18
N ALA A 70 -13.18 23.43 -1.04
CA ALA A 70 -13.49 22.10 -1.55
C ALA A 70 -13.47 22.11 -3.07
N ASP A 71 -13.04 21.01 -3.69
CA ASP A 71 -13.10 20.80 -5.15
C ASP A 71 -12.47 21.96 -5.96
N GLY A 72 -11.39 22.54 -5.43
CA GLY A 72 -10.70 23.68 -6.05
C GLY A 72 -11.48 25.00 -6.01
N ARG A 73 -12.44 25.16 -5.10
CA ARG A 73 -13.27 26.36 -4.96
C ARG A 73 -13.32 26.87 -3.54
N LEU A 74 -13.33 28.20 -3.41
CA LEU A 74 -13.66 28.91 -2.18
C LEU A 74 -15.14 29.32 -2.19
N THR A 75 -15.87 28.83 -1.19
CA THR A 75 -17.30 29.11 -0.99
C THR A 75 -17.52 29.63 0.41
N VAL A 76 -18.40 30.61 0.57
CA VAL A 76 -18.86 31.09 1.88
C VAL A 76 -20.08 30.28 2.25
N LEU A 77 -19.99 29.55 3.36
CA LEU A 77 -21.14 28.94 4.01
C LEU A 77 -21.72 29.97 4.98
N TYR A 78 -23.00 30.27 4.93
CA TYR A 78 -23.62 31.29 5.79
C TYR A 78 -25.00 30.90 6.30
N ARG A 79 -25.40 31.52 7.41
CA ARG A 79 -26.70 31.39 8.08
C ARG A 79 -27.15 32.73 8.65
N TYR A 80 -28.45 32.88 8.85
CA TYR A 80 -29.07 34.01 9.54
C TYR A 80 -29.36 33.62 10.99
N SER A 81 -29.29 34.56 11.93
CA SER A 81 -29.68 34.31 13.34
C SER A 81 -31.13 33.82 13.45
N ALA A 82 -32.02 34.30 12.59
CA ALA A 82 -33.41 33.81 12.49
C ALA A 82 -33.50 32.32 12.12
N ASP A 83 -32.56 31.78 11.32
CA ASP A 83 -32.51 30.34 11.01
C ASP A 83 -32.19 29.54 12.28
N ASP A 84 -31.31 30.05 13.15
CA ASP A 84 -30.98 29.39 14.41
C ASP A 84 -32.13 29.41 15.41
N GLU A 85 -32.88 30.51 15.46
CA GLU A 85 -34.10 30.62 16.28
C GLU A 85 -35.17 29.64 15.81
N ALA A 86 -35.39 29.54 14.49
CA ALA A 86 -36.30 28.57 13.90
C ALA A 86 -35.85 27.13 14.21
N ASP A 87 -34.58 26.80 13.96
CA ASP A 87 -34.02 25.48 14.23
C ASP A 87 -34.11 25.11 15.71
N ALA A 88 -33.86 26.07 16.62
CA ALA A 88 -34.02 25.88 18.06
C ALA A 88 -35.48 25.63 18.44
N HIS A 89 -36.43 26.34 17.83
CA HIS A 89 -37.86 26.13 18.04
C HIS A 89 -38.31 24.73 17.60
N TYR A 90 -37.79 24.23 16.48
CA TYR A 90 -38.08 22.89 15.96
C TYR A 90 -37.23 21.77 16.57
N GLY A 91 -36.31 22.09 17.49
CA GLY A 91 -35.44 21.11 18.15
C GLY A 91 -34.41 20.46 17.22
N VAL A 92 -33.98 21.17 16.16
CA VAL A 92 -32.98 20.68 15.21
C VAL A 92 -31.60 20.69 15.85
N ALA A 93 -30.96 19.52 15.90
CA ALA A 93 -29.62 19.36 16.44
C ALA A 93 -28.59 20.15 15.60
N PRO A 94 -27.54 20.74 16.19
CA PRO A 94 -26.55 21.56 15.48
C PRO A 94 -25.92 20.90 14.24
N GLU A 95 -25.75 19.58 14.26
CA GLU A 95 -25.23 18.76 13.17
C GLU A 95 -26.17 18.65 11.96
N ASP A 96 -27.49 18.77 12.19
CA ASP A 96 -28.52 18.68 11.16
C ASP A 96 -28.87 20.06 10.56
N ARG A 97 -28.28 21.12 11.09
CA ARG A 97 -28.52 22.50 10.66
C ARG A 97 -27.89 22.76 9.29
N TRP A 98 -28.74 23.13 8.34
CA TRP A 98 -28.33 23.40 6.96
C TRP A 98 -27.55 24.72 6.80
N TRP A 99 -26.57 24.76 5.90
CA TRP A 99 -25.84 25.99 5.57
C TRP A 99 -26.12 26.42 4.14
N ASN A 100 -26.47 27.70 3.96
CA ASN A 100 -26.50 28.29 2.63
C ASN A 100 -25.07 28.43 2.11
N ASN A 101 -24.87 28.38 0.79
CA ASN A 101 -23.55 28.54 0.20
C ASN A 101 -23.57 29.52 -0.98
N VAL A 102 -22.47 30.24 -1.15
CA VAL A 102 -22.23 31.12 -2.29
C VAL A 102 -20.75 31.12 -2.62
N GLU A 103 -20.38 31.14 -3.91
CA GLU A 103 -18.98 31.29 -4.31
C GLU A 103 -18.42 32.62 -3.80
N LEU A 104 -17.20 32.60 -3.25
CA LEU A 104 -16.60 33.79 -2.63
C LEU A 104 -16.49 34.96 -3.64
N THR A 105 -16.24 34.67 -4.91
CA THR A 105 -16.20 35.67 -5.99
C THR A 105 -17.56 36.29 -6.30
N LYS A 106 -18.67 35.59 -6.01
CA LYS A 106 -20.04 36.02 -6.31
C LYS A 106 -20.79 36.61 -5.11
N CYS A 107 -20.22 36.55 -3.90
CA CYS A 107 -20.89 37.03 -2.69
C CYS A 107 -20.86 38.57 -2.54
N LYS A 108 -21.46 39.12 -1.48
CA LYS A 108 -21.42 40.56 -1.20
C LYS A 108 -19.98 41.03 -0.90
N GLN A 109 -19.65 42.27 -1.25
CA GLN A 109 -18.30 42.82 -1.03
C GLN A 109 -17.88 42.75 0.45
N GLN A 110 -18.73 43.21 1.35
CA GLN A 110 -18.48 43.14 2.80
C GLN A 110 -18.22 41.71 3.29
N TRP A 111 -18.85 40.69 2.69
CA TRP A 111 -18.60 39.30 3.06
C TRP A 111 -17.22 38.84 2.59
N ARG A 112 -16.79 39.24 1.39
CA ARG A 112 -15.42 38.99 0.91
C ARG A 112 -14.40 39.61 1.86
N GLU A 113 -14.62 40.86 2.27
CA GLU A 113 -13.72 41.57 3.18
C GLU A 113 -13.60 40.83 4.53
N LYS A 114 -14.72 40.36 5.10
CA LYS A 114 -14.71 39.58 6.34
C LYS A 114 -14.09 38.20 6.20
N MET A 115 -14.33 37.51 5.09
CA MET A 115 -13.80 36.17 4.85
C MET A 115 -12.31 36.16 4.52
N MET A 116 -11.78 37.29 4.02
CA MET A 116 -10.35 37.50 3.76
C MET A 116 -9.60 38.11 4.96
N ASP A 117 -10.23 38.15 6.14
CA ASP A 117 -9.53 38.47 7.38
C ASP A 117 -8.46 37.41 7.68
N ASP A 118 -7.32 37.84 8.24
CA ASP A 118 -6.20 36.97 8.52
C ASP A 118 -6.60 35.80 9.43
N ALA A 119 -7.42 36.02 10.45
CA ALA A 119 -7.83 34.96 11.36
C ALA A 119 -8.63 33.85 10.64
N VAL A 120 -9.51 34.23 9.71
CA VAL A 120 -10.33 33.30 8.92
C VAL A 120 -9.44 32.50 7.96
N LEU A 121 -8.51 33.18 7.28
CA LEU A 121 -7.57 32.55 6.36
C LEU A 121 -6.61 31.58 7.07
N GLN A 122 -6.02 32.00 8.20
CA GLN A 122 -5.14 31.15 9.01
C GLN A 122 -5.89 29.91 9.51
N SER A 123 -7.12 30.08 10.00
CA SER A 123 -7.97 28.97 10.42
C SER A 123 -8.22 27.99 9.27
N LEU A 124 -8.61 28.47 8.08
CA LEU A 124 -8.82 27.62 6.91
C LEU A 124 -7.54 26.85 6.52
N ILE A 125 -6.41 27.53 6.43
CA ILE A 125 -5.13 26.93 6.02
C ILE A 125 -4.72 25.84 7.03
N ASN A 126 -4.87 26.09 8.33
CA ASN A 126 -4.59 25.11 9.36
C ASN A 126 -5.50 23.88 9.22
N ARG A 127 -6.79 24.07 8.94
CA ARG A 127 -7.75 22.98 8.72
C ARG A 127 -7.43 22.17 7.46
N ILE A 128 -6.97 22.81 6.38
CA ILE A 128 -6.49 22.12 5.17
C ILE A 128 -5.27 21.26 5.51
N LYS A 129 -4.30 21.81 6.26
CA LYS A 129 -3.10 21.09 6.71
C LYS A 129 -3.47 19.89 7.57
N GLU A 130 -4.34 20.05 8.55
CA GLU A 130 -4.85 18.97 9.40
C GLU A 130 -5.50 17.86 8.56
N ALA A 131 -6.33 18.23 7.58
CA ALA A 131 -7.01 17.28 6.70
C ALA A 131 -6.02 16.47 5.83
N LEU A 132 -4.95 17.11 5.32
CA LEU A 132 -3.88 16.45 4.57
C LEU A 132 -3.09 15.48 5.46
N VAL A 133 -2.71 15.90 6.66
CA VAL A 133 -1.99 15.05 7.64
C VAL A 133 -2.84 13.84 8.03
N ALA A 134 -4.13 14.06 8.35
CA ALA A 134 -5.04 12.98 8.68
C ALA A 134 -5.24 12.00 7.52
N ARG A 135 -5.18 12.48 6.27
CA ARG A 135 -5.26 11.62 5.08
C ARG A 135 -4.01 10.77 4.90
N ALA A 136 -2.82 11.35 5.07
CA ALA A 136 -1.56 10.59 5.02
C ALA A 136 -1.58 9.46 6.05
N ALA A 137 -1.98 9.76 7.30
CA ALA A 137 -2.10 8.75 8.35
C ALA A 137 -3.09 7.62 8.01
N ARG A 138 -4.21 7.92 7.33
CA ARG A 138 -5.14 6.88 6.85
C ARG A 138 -4.51 5.99 5.78
N ILE A 139 -3.72 6.57 4.88
CA ILE A 139 -2.99 5.80 3.84
C ILE A 139 -1.97 4.89 4.51
N ASP A 140 -1.19 5.39 5.46
CA ASP A 140 -0.22 4.59 6.21
C ASP A 140 -0.89 3.42 6.94
N ALA A 141 -2.03 3.67 7.61
CA ALA A 141 -2.81 2.61 8.24
C ALA A 141 -3.32 1.56 7.23
N SER A 142 -3.70 2.00 6.03
CA SER A 142 -4.17 1.12 4.95
C SER A 142 -3.02 0.26 4.40
N LEU A 143 -1.84 0.85 4.21
CA LEU A 143 -0.63 0.13 3.80
C LEU A 143 -0.22 -0.91 4.84
N ALA A 144 -0.22 -0.56 6.13
CA ALA A 144 0.08 -1.48 7.21
C ALA A 144 -0.92 -2.65 7.28
N ALA A 145 -2.21 -2.38 7.04
CA ALA A 145 -3.23 -3.43 6.99
C ALA A 145 -3.00 -4.41 5.81
N VAL A 146 -2.69 -3.90 4.62
CA VAL A 146 -2.36 -4.74 3.45
C VAL A 146 -1.11 -5.57 3.69
N GLN A 147 -0.06 -4.96 4.27
CA GLN A 147 1.17 -5.66 4.63
C GLN A 147 0.91 -6.82 5.60
N LYS A 148 0.09 -6.59 6.63
CA LYS A 148 -0.29 -7.64 7.58
C LYS A 148 -1.03 -8.82 6.92
N VAL A 149 -1.91 -8.55 5.95
CA VAL A 149 -2.59 -9.61 5.19
C VAL A 149 -1.58 -10.40 4.38
N LEU A 150 -0.64 -9.73 3.70
CA LEU A 150 0.39 -10.40 2.92
C LEU A 150 1.30 -11.29 3.79
N GLU A 151 1.67 -10.83 4.97
CA GLU A 151 2.45 -11.60 5.95
C GLU A 151 1.67 -12.82 6.47
N ALA A 152 0.36 -12.68 6.71
CA ALA A 152 -0.49 -13.80 7.15
C ALA A 152 -0.61 -14.89 6.07
N GLU A 153 -0.77 -14.50 4.80
CA GLU A 153 -0.76 -15.45 3.67
C GLU A 153 0.59 -16.16 3.55
N SER A 154 1.70 -15.40 3.71
CA SER A 154 3.04 -16.00 3.71
C SER A 154 3.24 -16.97 4.87
N SER A 155 2.74 -16.66 6.07
CA SER A 155 2.78 -17.57 7.21
C SER A 155 1.94 -18.84 7.00
N THR A 156 0.83 -18.73 6.25
CA THR A 156 -0.01 -19.89 5.89
C THR A 156 0.75 -20.82 4.93
N LEU A 157 1.44 -20.24 3.95
CA LEU A 157 2.33 -20.98 3.07
C LEU A 157 3.49 -21.62 3.83
N ASP A 158 4.05 -20.91 4.81
CA ASP A 158 5.13 -21.43 5.64
C ASP A 158 4.69 -22.66 6.45
N ALA A 159 3.50 -22.60 7.05
CA ALA A 159 2.90 -23.73 7.77
C ALA A 159 2.62 -24.93 6.84
N ALA A 160 2.11 -24.67 5.63
CA ALA A 160 1.88 -25.72 4.63
C ALA A 160 3.19 -26.39 4.17
N MET A 161 4.26 -25.60 4.03
CA MET A 161 5.59 -26.11 3.69
C MET A 161 6.17 -26.94 4.84
N THR A 162 6.09 -26.46 6.09
CA THR A 162 6.51 -27.22 7.28
C THR A 162 5.79 -28.58 7.34
N ALA A 163 4.48 -28.59 7.15
CA ALA A 163 3.69 -29.83 7.15
C ALA A 163 4.11 -30.81 6.03
N SER A 164 4.45 -30.28 4.84
CA SER A 164 4.92 -31.10 3.71
C SER A 164 6.31 -31.69 3.96
N VAL A 165 7.22 -30.93 4.58
CA VAL A 165 8.55 -31.41 4.98
C VAL A 165 8.46 -32.46 6.08
N ASP A 166 7.64 -32.23 7.11
CA ASP A 166 7.40 -33.19 8.19
C ASP A 166 6.78 -34.49 7.66
N GLY A 167 5.82 -34.38 6.74
CA GLY A 167 5.21 -35.53 6.08
C GLY A 167 6.16 -36.30 5.16
N PHE A 168 7.23 -35.67 4.67
CA PHE A 168 8.31 -36.34 3.94
C PHE A 168 9.27 -37.08 4.88
N GLY A 169 9.41 -36.65 6.14
CA GLY A 169 10.17 -37.37 7.18
C GLY A 169 11.69 -37.20 7.12
N SER A 170 12.19 -36.17 6.43
CA SER A 170 13.63 -35.87 6.37
C SER A 170 14.02 -34.79 7.38
N ALA A 171 14.76 -35.18 8.43
CA ALA A 171 15.26 -34.25 9.45
C ALA A 171 16.15 -33.16 8.85
N THR A 172 17.00 -33.51 7.87
CA THR A 172 17.88 -32.53 7.21
C THR A 172 17.08 -31.50 6.43
N LEU A 173 15.98 -31.90 5.79
CA LEU A 173 15.12 -30.97 5.06
C LEU A 173 14.36 -30.03 6.02
N ALA A 174 13.92 -30.54 7.17
CA ALA A 174 13.29 -29.74 8.22
C ALA A 174 14.25 -28.70 8.80
N GLU A 175 15.51 -29.07 9.05
CA GLU A 175 16.55 -28.14 9.50
C GLU A 175 16.82 -27.04 8.47
N HIS A 176 16.95 -27.37 7.18
CA HIS A 176 17.15 -26.37 6.13
C HIS A 176 15.95 -25.44 5.98
N TRP A 177 14.73 -25.94 6.14
CA TRP A 177 13.53 -25.11 6.12
C TRP A 177 13.45 -24.15 7.31
N HIS A 178 13.75 -24.62 8.52
CA HIS A 178 13.83 -23.74 9.70
C HIS A 178 14.93 -22.68 9.56
N ASP A 179 16.07 -23.01 8.97
CA ASP A 179 17.15 -22.07 8.70
C ASP A 179 16.70 -20.92 7.77
N VAL A 180 15.90 -21.23 6.73
CA VAL A 180 15.29 -20.21 5.86
C VAL A 180 14.40 -19.25 6.65
N LEU A 181 13.52 -19.78 7.50
CA LEU A 181 12.59 -18.97 8.29
C LEU A 181 13.33 -18.10 9.33
N ALA A 182 14.40 -18.62 9.92
CA ALA A 182 15.20 -17.89 10.91
C ALA A 182 15.99 -16.73 10.30
N LYS A 183 16.43 -16.84 9.05
CA LYS A 183 17.24 -15.82 8.34
C LYS A 183 16.42 -14.73 7.67
N LEU A 184 15.15 -15.01 7.35
CA LEU A 184 14.23 -14.08 6.69
C LEU A 184 14.16 -12.67 7.32
N PRO A 185 14.11 -12.51 8.66
CA PRO A 185 14.09 -11.17 9.27
C PRO A 185 15.47 -10.53 9.44
N LEU A 186 16.56 -11.24 9.16
CA LEU A 186 17.94 -10.83 9.51
C LEU A 186 18.72 -10.29 8.31
N ASP A 187 18.71 -10.98 7.17
CA ASP A 187 19.48 -10.58 5.99
C ASP A 187 18.94 -11.17 4.67
N THR A 188 18.76 -10.33 3.65
CA THR A 188 18.24 -10.70 2.32
C THR A 188 19.19 -11.68 1.60
N PRO A 189 20.50 -11.39 1.45
CA PRO A 189 21.50 -12.34 0.97
C PRO A 189 21.50 -13.72 1.61
N ASP A 190 21.55 -13.80 2.94
CA ASP A 190 21.63 -15.07 3.66
C ASP A 190 20.35 -15.88 3.51
N THR A 191 19.19 -15.20 3.47
CA THR A 191 17.90 -15.85 3.20
C THR A 191 17.86 -16.47 1.80
N LEU A 192 18.37 -15.76 0.78
CA LEU A 192 18.43 -16.29 -0.59
C LEU A 192 19.35 -17.51 -0.69
N ALA A 193 20.49 -17.49 0.01
CA ALA A 193 21.41 -18.61 0.07
C ALA A 193 20.75 -19.83 0.77
N ALA A 194 20.12 -19.63 1.92
CA ALA A 194 19.39 -20.68 2.64
C ALA A 194 18.26 -21.25 1.78
N THR A 195 17.49 -20.39 1.09
CA THR A 195 16.38 -20.79 0.20
C THR A 195 16.89 -21.66 -0.96
N TYR A 196 18.02 -21.28 -1.56
CA TYR A 196 18.64 -22.06 -2.64
C TYR A 196 19.07 -23.45 -2.14
N SER A 197 19.79 -23.50 -1.01
CA SER A 197 20.29 -24.75 -0.43
C SER A 197 19.16 -25.68 0.01
N MET A 198 18.09 -25.13 0.56
CA MET A 198 16.89 -25.88 0.93
C MET A 198 16.24 -26.53 -0.30
N PHE A 199 16.09 -25.77 -1.39
CA PHE A 199 15.48 -26.31 -2.60
C PHE A 199 16.34 -27.40 -3.26
N GLU A 200 17.66 -27.22 -3.23
CA GLU A 200 18.63 -28.20 -3.75
C GLU A 200 18.58 -29.51 -2.95
N THR A 201 18.52 -29.37 -1.63
CA THR A 201 18.40 -30.50 -0.68
C THR A 201 17.09 -31.27 -0.92
N LEU A 202 15.97 -30.56 -1.10
CA LEU A 202 14.67 -31.18 -1.39
C LEU A 202 14.71 -32.00 -2.68
N CYS A 203 15.18 -31.41 -3.78
CA CYS A 203 15.25 -32.11 -5.07
C CYS A 203 16.18 -33.33 -4.99
N SER A 204 17.30 -33.19 -4.28
CA SER A 204 18.24 -34.29 -4.05
C SER A 204 17.61 -35.42 -3.24
N ALA A 205 16.84 -35.09 -2.20
CA ALA A 205 16.17 -36.08 -1.36
C ALA A 205 15.11 -36.87 -2.14
N ILE A 206 14.30 -36.20 -2.97
CA ILE A 206 13.32 -36.85 -3.85
C ILE A 206 14.02 -37.82 -4.81
N LEU A 207 15.07 -37.37 -5.51
CA LEU A 207 15.81 -38.23 -6.44
C LEU A 207 16.45 -39.44 -5.73
N HIS A 208 16.94 -39.24 -4.51
CA HIS A 208 17.51 -40.31 -3.70
C HIS A 208 16.47 -41.37 -3.31
N GLU A 209 15.28 -40.97 -2.84
CA GLU A 209 14.20 -41.93 -2.53
C GLU A 209 13.72 -42.70 -3.75
N ARG A 210 13.73 -42.06 -4.93
CA ARG A 210 13.38 -42.67 -6.21
C ARG A 210 14.51 -43.47 -6.85
N GLN A 211 15.66 -43.57 -6.18
CA GLN A 211 16.85 -44.29 -6.65
C GLN A 211 17.37 -43.82 -8.02
N VAL A 212 17.15 -42.55 -8.36
CA VAL A 212 17.64 -41.98 -9.60
C VAL A 212 19.11 -41.61 -9.42
N THR A 213 19.98 -42.20 -10.26
CA THR A 213 21.39 -41.83 -10.31
C THR A 213 21.54 -40.56 -11.17
N PRO A 214 22.08 -39.47 -10.62
CA PRO A 214 22.24 -38.22 -11.37
C PRO A 214 23.15 -38.40 -12.58
N LYS A 215 22.70 -37.88 -13.72
CA LYS A 215 23.40 -37.99 -15.01
C LYS A 215 24.59 -37.04 -15.08
N SER A 216 24.57 -35.96 -14.30
CA SER A 216 25.63 -34.95 -14.24
C SER A 216 26.49 -35.09 -12.98
N ARG A 217 27.77 -34.73 -13.10
CA ARG A 217 28.63 -34.49 -11.92
C ARG A 217 28.32 -33.15 -11.26
N ASP A 218 27.71 -32.21 -11.99
CA ASP A 218 27.23 -30.93 -11.45
C ASP A 218 26.01 -31.18 -10.57
N ARG A 219 26.10 -30.74 -9.31
CA ARG A 219 25.06 -30.89 -8.29
C ARG A 219 24.31 -29.60 -7.98
N SER A 220 24.54 -28.52 -8.73
CA SER A 220 23.82 -27.27 -8.51
C SER A 220 22.30 -27.46 -8.69
N LEU A 221 21.54 -26.63 -7.98
CA LEU A 221 20.07 -26.67 -7.98
C LEU A 221 19.48 -26.77 -9.38
N GLN A 222 20.05 -26.05 -10.36
CA GLN A 222 19.54 -26.07 -11.74
C GLN A 222 19.55 -27.49 -12.35
N PHE A 223 20.62 -28.26 -12.13
CA PHE A 223 20.73 -29.62 -12.66
C PHE A 223 19.85 -30.59 -11.88
N VAL A 224 19.92 -30.55 -10.55
CA VAL A 224 19.17 -31.47 -9.69
C VAL A 224 17.66 -31.24 -9.82
N LEU A 225 17.22 -29.98 -9.92
CA LEU A 225 15.81 -29.65 -10.15
C LEU A 225 15.34 -30.14 -11.52
N ARG A 226 16.16 -30.00 -12.57
CA ARG A 226 15.80 -30.52 -13.89
C ARG A 226 15.59 -32.04 -13.86
N GLU A 227 16.50 -32.78 -13.25
CA GLU A 227 16.37 -34.24 -13.12
C GLU A 227 15.15 -34.64 -12.28
N CYS A 228 14.90 -33.91 -11.18
CA CYS A 228 13.72 -34.12 -10.34
C CYS A 228 12.41 -33.88 -11.13
N VAL A 229 12.36 -32.82 -11.94
CA VAL A 229 11.22 -32.50 -12.81
C VAL A 229 11.01 -33.59 -13.86
N ASP A 230 12.08 -34.02 -14.54
CA ASP A 230 12.01 -35.07 -15.57
C ASP A 230 11.45 -36.39 -14.98
N GLU A 231 11.96 -36.78 -13.81
CA GLU A 231 11.54 -37.98 -13.09
C GLU A 231 10.06 -37.89 -12.66
N LEU A 232 9.65 -36.78 -12.04
CA LEU A 232 8.28 -36.61 -11.59
C LEU A 232 7.29 -36.41 -12.75
N ALA A 233 7.70 -35.85 -13.88
CA ALA A 233 6.86 -35.72 -15.08
C ALA A 233 6.69 -37.05 -15.82
N GLY A 234 7.66 -37.96 -15.69
CA GLY A 234 7.57 -39.32 -16.24
C GLY A 234 6.36 -40.11 -15.72
N ALA A 235 5.86 -39.74 -14.55
CA ALA A 235 4.72 -40.32 -13.86
C ALA A 235 3.34 -39.95 -14.41
N ASP A 236 3.22 -38.88 -15.21
CA ASP A 236 1.91 -38.37 -15.61
C ASP A 236 1.19 -39.28 -16.60
N PRO A 237 -0.17 -39.33 -16.54
CA PRO A 237 -0.97 -39.88 -17.61
C PRO A 237 -0.63 -39.21 -18.95
N ALA A 238 -0.65 -39.99 -20.04
CA ALA A 238 -0.28 -39.50 -21.38
C ALA A 238 -1.03 -38.23 -21.80
N ALA A 239 -2.31 -38.09 -21.39
CA ALA A 239 -3.14 -36.93 -21.69
C ALA A 239 -2.69 -35.63 -20.97
N ALA A 240 -2.02 -35.74 -19.82
CA ALA A 240 -1.58 -34.59 -19.01
C ALA A 240 -0.06 -34.33 -19.10
N LYS A 241 0.71 -35.29 -19.64
CA LYS A 241 2.17 -35.30 -19.59
C LYS A 241 2.85 -34.04 -20.13
N GLN A 242 2.38 -33.53 -21.27
CA GLN A 242 2.96 -32.32 -21.88
C GLN A 242 2.70 -31.07 -21.02
N ALA A 243 1.45 -30.85 -20.62
CA ALA A 243 1.06 -29.69 -19.82
C ALA A 243 1.65 -29.74 -18.39
N GLY A 244 1.66 -30.93 -17.76
CA GLY A 244 2.28 -31.13 -16.45
C GLY A 244 3.79 -30.88 -16.47
N TYR A 245 4.47 -31.33 -17.54
CA TYR A 245 5.89 -31.04 -17.73
C TYR A 245 6.15 -29.53 -17.91
N GLU A 246 5.32 -28.82 -18.67
CA GLU A 246 5.46 -27.36 -18.84
C GLU A 246 5.32 -26.60 -17.53
N ILE A 247 4.37 -26.97 -16.67
CA ILE A 247 4.20 -26.40 -15.33
C ILE A 247 5.46 -26.64 -14.49
N LEU A 248 5.94 -27.89 -14.43
CA LEU A 248 7.14 -28.25 -13.66
C LEU A 248 8.40 -27.53 -14.18
N LYS A 249 8.50 -27.34 -15.49
CA LYS A 249 9.62 -26.64 -16.14
C LYS A 249 9.72 -25.18 -15.72
N THR A 250 8.62 -24.54 -15.30
CA THR A 250 8.66 -23.14 -14.81
C THR A 250 9.61 -22.98 -13.62
N PHE A 251 9.75 -24.00 -12.76
CA PHE A 251 10.66 -23.96 -11.62
C PHE A 251 12.15 -23.94 -12.02
N GLN A 252 12.50 -24.40 -13.23
CA GLN A 252 13.86 -24.28 -13.73
C GLN A 252 14.24 -22.80 -13.92
N GLY A 253 13.31 -21.96 -14.37
CA GLY A 253 13.49 -20.51 -14.44
C GLY A 253 13.72 -19.89 -13.06
N LEU A 254 12.97 -20.34 -12.06
CA LEU A 254 13.14 -19.94 -10.66
C LEU A 254 14.55 -20.26 -10.14
N SER A 255 15.07 -21.47 -10.40
CA SER A 255 16.42 -21.86 -9.97
C SER A 255 17.52 -21.00 -10.58
N SER A 256 17.35 -20.62 -11.86
CA SER A 256 18.29 -19.74 -12.57
C SER A 256 18.30 -18.33 -11.97
N GLY A 257 17.10 -17.76 -11.75
CA GLY A 257 16.95 -16.45 -11.14
C GLY A 257 17.52 -16.40 -9.71
N LEU A 258 17.22 -17.44 -8.90
CA LEU A 258 17.73 -17.54 -7.53
C LEU A 258 19.25 -17.69 -7.50
N GLY A 259 19.82 -18.50 -8.39
CA GLY A 259 21.27 -18.63 -8.55
C GLY A 259 21.94 -17.30 -8.93
N ALA A 260 21.34 -16.54 -9.85
CA ALA A 260 21.85 -15.23 -10.26
C ALA A 260 21.81 -14.20 -9.12
N LEU A 261 20.70 -14.14 -8.36
CA LEU A 261 20.57 -13.27 -7.19
C LEU A 261 21.55 -13.66 -6.09
N ARG A 262 21.63 -14.95 -5.75
CA ARG A 262 22.60 -15.46 -4.77
C ARG A 262 24.02 -15.11 -5.16
N ASN A 263 24.42 -15.34 -6.41
CA ASN A 263 25.80 -15.07 -6.83
C ASN A 263 26.16 -13.58 -6.82
N ARG A 264 25.18 -12.68 -7.02
CA ARG A 264 25.40 -11.23 -7.01
C ARG A 264 25.39 -10.61 -5.61
N PHE A 265 24.61 -11.16 -4.69
CA PHE A 265 24.34 -10.52 -3.40
C PHE A 265 24.77 -11.34 -2.19
N SER A 266 25.06 -12.64 -2.33
CA SER A 266 25.55 -13.48 -1.22
C SER A 266 26.94 -13.05 -0.75
N SER A 267 27.12 -13.09 0.57
CA SER A 267 28.34 -12.73 1.31
C SER A 267 29.60 -13.51 0.90
N ALA A 268 29.47 -14.61 0.15
CA ALA A 268 30.58 -15.47 -0.27
C ALA A 268 31.61 -14.79 -1.21
N HIS A 269 31.30 -13.63 -1.80
CA HIS A 269 32.22 -12.91 -2.70
C HIS A 269 32.58 -11.48 -2.28
N GLY A 270 32.23 -11.05 -1.08
CA GLY A 270 32.52 -9.71 -0.59
C GLY A 270 31.67 -8.64 -1.30
N THR A 271 30.92 -7.88 -0.53
CA THR A 271 30.21 -6.71 -1.05
C THR A 271 31.25 -5.68 -1.52
N LEU A 272 31.30 -5.41 -2.82
CA LEU A 272 32.11 -4.31 -3.34
C LEU A 272 31.64 -2.99 -2.68
N PRO A 273 32.56 -2.08 -2.30
CA PRO A 273 32.19 -0.77 -1.77
C PRO A 273 31.26 -0.05 -2.76
N GLY A 274 30.06 0.32 -2.31
CA GLY A 274 29.03 0.98 -3.13
C GLY A 274 27.93 0.08 -3.71
N THR A 275 27.87 -1.19 -3.31
CA THR A 275 26.75 -2.07 -3.68
C THR A 275 25.47 -1.67 -2.94
N VAL A 276 24.41 -1.36 -3.69
CA VAL A 276 23.07 -1.07 -3.16
C VAL A 276 22.50 -2.38 -2.57
N PRO A 277 21.98 -2.38 -1.33
CA PRO A 277 21.40 -3.58 -0.73
C PRO A 277 20.18 -4.05 -1.54
N LEU A 278 20.02 -5.38 -1.64
CA LEU A 278 18.87 -5.98 -2.31
C LEU A 278 17.60 -5.78 -1.48
N ASP A 279 16.51 -5.35 -2.12
CA ASP A 279 15.20 -5.19 -1.50
C ASP A 279 14.75 -6.52 -0.82
N PRO A 280 14.42 -6.51 0.48
CA PRO A 280 13.91 -7.68 1.21
C PRO A 280 12.71 -8.36 0.55
N ALA A 281 11.93 -7.63 -0.25
CA ALA A 281 10.83 -8.20 -1.03
C ALA A 281 11.30 -9.34 -1.96
N TYR A 282 12.54 -9.30 -2.47
CA TYR A 282 13.09 -10.39 -3.29
C TYR A 282 13.35 -11.67 -2.48
N ALA A 283 13.78 -11.56 -1.22
CA ALA A 283 13.95 -12.74 -0.36
C ALA A 283 12.59 -13.36 -0.01
N MET A 284 11.60 -12.55 0.34
CA MET A 284 10.23 -13.01 0.57
C MET A 284 9.63 -13.70 -0.66
N LEU A 285 9.80 -13.10 -1.85
CA LEU A 285 9.32 -13.68 -3.10
C LEU A 285 10.02 -15.02 -3.41
N ALA A 286 11.34 -15.08 -3.27
CA ALA A 286 12.12 -16.30 -3.48
C ALA A 286 11.67 -17.41 -2.53
N LYS A 287 11.52 -17.11 -1.23
CA LYS A 287 11.03 -18.07 -0.22
C LYS A 287 9.65 -18.60 -0.60
N ASN A 288 8.68 -17.72 -0.86
CA ASN A 288 7.31 -18.11 -1.19
C ASN A 288 7.24 -18.92 -2.50
N ALA A 289 8.01 -18.55 -3.53
CA ALA A 289 8.07 -19.29 -4.78
C ALA A 289 8.68 -20.69 -4.58
N VAL A 290 9.76 -20.81 -3.80
CA VAL A 290 10.38 -22.11 -3.47
C VAL A 290 9.47 -22.96 -2.61
N ALA A 291 8.82 -22.40 -1.58
CA ALA A 291 7.85 -23.13 -0.76
C ALA A 291 6.70 -23.69 -1.63
N THR A 292 6.16 -22.87 -2.53
CA THR A 292 5.11 -23.31 -3.47
C THR A 292 5.59 -24.45 -4.37
N ALA A 293 6.77 -24.30 -4.98
CA ALA A 293 7.35 -25.34 -5.83
C ALA A 293 7.62 -26.63 -5.05
N ALA A 294 8.19 -26.51 -3.85
CA ALA A 294 8.53 -27.61 -2.99
C ALA A 294 7.31 -28.40 -2.49
N ILE A 295 6.26 -27.71 -2.01
CA ILE A 295 4.98 -28.33 -1.64
C ILE A 295 4.44 -29.14 -2.83
N PHE A 296 4.46 -28.56 -4.03
CA PHE A 296 3.97 -29.24 -5.22
C PHE A 296 4.80 -30.48 -5.58
N LEU A 297 6.14 -30.38 -5.57
CA LEU A 297 7.02 -31.51 -5.86
C LEU A 297 6.87 -32.64 -4.83
N LEU A 298 6.76 -32.30 -3.54
CA LEU A 298 6.55 -33.28 -2.47
C LEU A 298 5.19 -33.96 -2.59
N SER A 299 4.12 -33.18 -2.79
CA SER A 299 2.76 -33.72 -3.01
C SER A 299 2.73 -34.68 -4.19
N ARG A 300 3.43 -34.32 -5.27
CA ARG A 300 3.52 -35.14 -6.48
C ARG A 300 4.34 -36.41 -6.28
N HIS A 301 5.45 -36.33 -5.53
CA HIS A 301 6.24 -37.50 -5.13
C HIS A 301 5.43 -38.46 -4.25
N GLN A 302 4.64 -37.94 -3.31
CA GLN A 302 3.75 -38.74 -2.47
C GLN A 302 2.60 -39.38 -3.25
N ALA A 303 2.02 -38.66 -4.22
CA ALA A 303 0.96 -39.17 -5.08
C ALA A 303 1.43 -40.27 -6.05
N ASN A 304 2.73 -40.28 -6.40
CA ASN A 304 3.36 -41.32 -7.20
C ASN A 304 4.59 -41.89 -6.50
N PRO A 305 4.40 -42.73 -5.46
CA PRO A 305 5.52 -43.28 -4.70
C PRO A 305 6.40 -44.19 -5.60
N PRO A 306 7.72 -44.22 -5.36
CA PRO A 306 8.61 -45.13 -6.08
C PRO A 306 8.20 -46.59 -5.84
N ALA A 307 8.48 -47.47 -6.80
CA ALA A 307 8.25 -48.91 -6.62
C ALA A 307 8.97 -49.39 -5.34
N ARG A 308 8.25 -50.11 -4.46
CA ARG A 308 8.79 -50.55 -3.15
C ARG A 308 10.14 -51.24 -3.33
N ARG A 309 11.07 -50.91 -2.42
CA ARG A 309 12.37 -51.58 -2.33
C ARG A 309 12.16 -53.09 -2.21
N ALA A 310 12.90 -53.88 -2.98
CA ALA A 310 12.88 -55.34 -2.91
C ALA A 310 13.35 -55.92 -1.55
N GLY A 311 13.67 -55.07 -0.56
CA GLY A 311 14.06 -55.46 0.80
C GLY A 311 13.02 -55.19 1.90
N ASP A 312 11.90 -54.51 1.60
CA ASP A 312 10.86 -54.15 2.58
C ASP A 312 9.69 -55.16 2.61
N ALA A 313 9.95 -56.42 2.24
CA ALA A 313 8.96 -57.48 2.42
C ALA A 313 8.77 -57.74 3.93
N PRO A 314 7.53 -57.78 4.46
CA PRO A 314 7.31 -58.14 5.85
C PRO A 314 7.86 -59.55 6.06
N SER A 315 8.76 -59.69 7.04
CA SER A 315 9.26 -60.97 7.50
C SER A 315 8.05 -61.82 7.90
N GLY A 316 7.71 -62.82 7.07
CA GLY A 316 6.62 -63.73 7.36
C GLY A 316 6.84 -64.43 8.71
N PRO A 317 5.77 -64.76 9.44
CA PRO A 317 5.90 -65.41 10.74
C PRO A 317 6.62 -66.74 10.57
N GLY A 318 7.79 -66.86 11.22
CA GLY A 318 8.55 -68.10 11.30
C GLY A 318 7.71 -69.18 11.96
N ALA A 319 7.53 -70.29 11.26
CA ALA A 319 6.98 -71.51 11.83
C ALA A 319 8.02 -72.14 12.76
N ILE A 320 7.67 -72.27 14.04
CA ILE A 320 8.03 -73.39 14.93
C ILE A 320 6.79 -73.73 15.75
#